data_AF-A0AA39SWX2-F1
#
_entry.id   AF-A0AA39SWX2-F1
#
_cell.length_a   1.000
_cell.length_b   1.000
_cell.length_c   1.000
_cell.angle_alpha   90.00
_cell.angle_beta   90.00
_cell.angle_gamma   90.00
#
_symmetry.space_group_name_H-M   'P 1'
#
loop_
_entity.id
_entity.type
_entity.pdbx_description
1 polymer ?
#
loop_
_entity_poly.entity_id
_entity_poly.type
_entity_poly.pdbx_seq_one_letter_code
_entity_poly.pdbx_strand_id
1 'polypeptide(L)'
;MADGISSFWGPVTSTTECCEKNYAHSSYIAEFFNTVSNIPTILLALIGLVNALRQRFEKRFSVLHISNMILAIGSMLYHATLQHEQQQSDETPMIWEMLLYMYILYSPDWHYRTTMPTFLFLYGGVFAIFHSVLRFDIGFKVHYVILCLLCTPRLYKYYIYTNDTAAKRIAKLYVATLVLGTLCWLCDHFLCKEISRWSINPQGHALWHAFTGFNSYFINTFLMFCRAQQLGWSPRVAHFMGVLPYVKIEKPKSQ
;
A
#
# COMPACT_ATOMS: atom_id res chain seq x y z
N MET A 1 -26.57 26.62 -0.04
CA MET A 1 -25.31 26.72 0.73
C MET A 1 -25.59 26.09 2.07
N ALA A 2 -25.30 24.80 2.24
CA ALA A 2 -25.42 24.17 3.55
C ALA A 2 -24.14 24.50 4.31
N ASP A 3 -24.28 24.93 5.56
CA ASP A 3 -23.25 25.45 6.46
C ASP A 3 -22.06 24.49 6.64
N GLY A 4 -21.13 24.53 5.68
CA GLY A 4 -19.87 23.81 5.74
C GLY A 4 -18.83 24.65 6.46
N ILE A 5 -18.03 24.01 7.31
CA ILE A 5 -16.88 24.64 7.95
C ILE A 5 -15.95 25.16 6.83
N SER A 6 -15.48 26.40 6.95
CA SER A 6 -14.55 27.00 5.97
C SER A 6 -13.23 26.23 5.92
N SER A 7 -12.73 25.94 4.72
CA SER A 7 -11.42 25.31 4.50
C SER A 7 -10.28 26.16 5.07
N PHE A 8 -9.42 25.53 5.88
CA PHE A 8 -8.16 26.14 6.35
C PHE A 8 -7.08 26.19 5.24
N TRP A 9 -7.03 25.19 4.36
CA TRP A 9 -5.97 25.01 3.36
C TRP A 9 -6.23 25.75 2.04
N GLY A 10 -7.32 26.51 1.96
CA GLY A 10 -7.75 27.19 0.74
C GLY A 10 -8.66 26.33 -0.15
N PRO A 11 -8.88 26.73 -1.41
CA PRO A 11 -9.73 25.98 -2.33
C PRO A 11 -9.14 24.61 -2.66
N VAL A 12 -10.01 23.62 -2.90
CA VAL A 12 -9.63 22.29 -3.40
C VAL A 12 -8.96 22.44 -4.77
N THR A 13 -7.79 21.83 -4.94
CA THR A 13 -7.02 21.86 -6.21
C THR A 13 -6.69 20.48 -6.75
N SER A 14 -7.01 19.41 -6.01
CA SER A 14 -6.86 18.03 -6.47
C SER A 14 -7.72 17.73 -7.69
N THR A 15 -7.29 16.75 -8.50
CA THR A 15 -8.05 16.33 -9.69
C THR A 15 -9.12 15.29 -9.40
N THR A 16 -9.06 14.66 -8.22
CA THR A 16 -10.02 13.66 -7.75
C THR A 16 -10.51 14.07 -6.36
N GLU A 17 -11.79 13.85 -6.10
CA GLU A 17 -12.41 13.97 -4.78
C GLU A 17 -13.15 12.65 -4.51
N CYS A 18 -13.12 12.19 -3.26
CA CYS A 18 -13.81 10.96 -2.87
C CYS A 18 -15.26 11.28 -2.47
N CYS A 19 -16.05 10.25 -2.12
CA CYS A 19 -17.45 10.48 -1.78
C CYS A 19 -17.68 11.09 -0.39
N GLU A 20 -16.64 11.19 0.45
CA GLU A 20 -16.72 11.83 1.76
C GLU A 20 -16.98 13.34 1.60
N LYS A 21 -17.79 13.93 2.49
CA LYS A 21 -18.07 15.36 2.45
C LYS A 21 -16.88 16.17 3.00
N ASN A 22 -16.34 17.05 2.17
CA ASN A 22 -15.23 17.93 2.52
C ASN A 22 -15.55 18.82 3.74
N TYR A 23 -14.62 18.88 4.67
CA TYR A 23 -14.63 19.72 5.89
C TYR A 23 -15.89 19.53 6.76
N ALA A 24 -16.51 18.34 6.71
CA ALA A 24 -17.73 18.05 7.47
C ALA A 24 -17.51 17.93 8.99
N HIS A 25 -16.29 17.57 9.40
CA HIS A 25 -15.94 17.32 10.81
C HIS A 25 -14.90 18.30 11.38
N SER A 26 -14.15 19.00 10.53
CA SER A 26 -13.08 19.92 10.93
C SER A 26 -12.75 20.90 9.80
N SER A 27 -12.29 22.12 10.13
CA SER A 27 -11.74 23.08 9.15
C SER A 27 -10.35 22.68 8.64
N TYR A 28 -9.64 21.81 9.37
CA TYR A 28 -8.24 21.43 9.11
C TYR A 28 -8.10 20.12 8.32
N ILE A 29 -9.14 19.28 8.31
CA ILE A 29 -9.12 17.97 7.67
C ILE A 29 -10.33 17.89 6.74
N ALA A 30 -10.08 17.90 5.43
CA ALA A 30 -11.11 17.88 4.42
C ALA A 30 -11.92 16.58 4.46
N GLU A 31 -11.28 15.43 4.28
CA GLU A 31 -11.93 14.12 4.34
C GLU A 31 -11.45 13.39 5.60
N PHE A 32 -12.21 13.53 6.69
CA PHE A 32 -11.82 13.07 8.02
C PHE A 32 -11.62 11.55 8.07
N PHE A 33 -12.59 10.77 7.59
CA PHE A 33 -12.52 9.32 7.61
C PHE A 33 -11.45 8.79 6.67
N ASN A 34 -11.32 9.34 5.46
CA ASN A 34 -10.25 8.99 4.53
C ASN A 34 -8.85 9.33 5.06
N THR A 35 -8.73 10.39 5.86
CA THR A 35 -7.47 10.73 6.53
C THR A 35 -7.15 9.73 7.64
N VAL A 36 -8.04 9.54 8.62
CA VAL A 36 -7.72 8.71 9.80
C VAL A 36 -7.64 7.21 9.51
N SER A 37 -8.30 6.74 8.44
CA SER A 37 -8.26 5.33 8.03
C SER A 37 -6.89 4.85 7.54
N ASN A 38 -5.94 5.75 7.31
CA ASN A 38 -4.55 5.45 6.98
C ASN A 38 -3.68 5.10 8.22
N ILE A 39 -4.13 5.45 9.43
CA ILE A 39 -3.39 5.19 10.68
C ILE A 39 -3.09 3.68 10.88
N PRO A 40 -4.05 2.75 10.68
CA PRO A 40 -3.78 1.32 10.74
C PRO A 40 -2.63 0.88 9.82
N THR A 41 -2.53 1.43 8.60
CA THR A 41 -1.45 1.13 7.65
C THR A 41 -0.08 1.49 8.22
N ILE A 42 0.04 2.67 8.82
CA ILE A 42 1.29 3.13 9.47
C ILE A 42 1.69 2.17 10.60
N LEU A 43 0.73 1.78 11.45
CA LEU A 43 0.98 0.88 12.58
C LEU A 43 1.38 -0.53 12.11
N LEU A 44 0.69 -1.09 11.12
CA LEU A 44 0.98 -2.40 10.55
C LEU A 44 2.36 -2.41 9.87
N ALA A 45 2.69 -1.37 9.12
CA ALA A 45 3.99 -1.21 8.49
C ALA A 45 5.11 -1.08 9.53
N LEU A 46 4.89 -0.34 10.63
CA LEU A 46 5.84 -0.25 11.74
C LEU A 46 6.07 -1.62 12.42
N ILE A 47 5.01 -2.41 12.64
CA ILE A 47 5.13 -3.77 13.18
C ILE A 47 5.99 -4.63 12.25
N GLY A 48 5.74 -4.58 10.94
CA GLY A 48 6.54 -5.26 9.93
C GLY A 48 8.01 -4.83 9.92
N LEU A 49 8.27 -3.52 10.00
CA LEU A 49 9.61 -2.95 10.06
C LEU A 49 10.37 -3.45 11.29
N VAL A 50 9.75 -3.38 12.47
CA VAL A 50 10.33 -3.89 13.72
C VAL A 50 10.64 -5.38 13.61
N ASN A 51 9.74 -6.16 13.02
CA ASN A 51 9.96 -7.59 12.78
C ASN A 51 11.17 -7.86 11.86
N ALA A 52 11.28 -7.12 10.76
CA ALA A 52 12.40 -7.23 9.82
C ALA A 52 13.74 -6.82 10.47
N LEU A 53 13.76 -5.72 11.23
CA LEU A 53 14.96 -5.22 11.90
C LEU A 53 15.44 -6.15 13.02
N ARG A 54 14.53 -6.63 13.88
CA ARG A 54 14.87 -7.54 14.99
C ARG A 54 15.51 -8.83 14.51
N GLN A 55 15.10 -9.32 13.34
CA GLN A 55 15.63 -10.56 12.76
C GLN A 55 16.80 -10.32 11.80
N ARG A 56 17.24 -9.06 11.65
CA ARG A 56 18.28 -8.63 10.70
C ARG A 56 17.97 -9.16 9.29
N PHE A 57 16.75 -8.94 8.82
CA PHE A 57 16.31 -9.33 7.49
C PHE A 57 17.03 -8.49 6.41
N GLU A 58 16.89 -8.87 5.14
CA GLU A 58 17.45 -8.08 4.04
C GLU A 58 16.87 -6.66 4.04
N LYS A 59 17.73 -5.64 3.90
CA LYS A 59 17.35 -4.21 3.99
C LYS A 59 16.19 -3.80 3.09
N ARG A 60 16.02 -4.47 1.94
CA ARG A 60 14.93 -4.22 0.99
C ARG A 60 13.53 -4.37 1.61
N PHE A 61 13.37 -5.24 2.60
CA PHE A 61 12.11 -5.37 3.33
C PHE A 61 11.92 -4.26 4.36
N SER A 62 12.99 -3.74 4.97
CA SER A 62 12.92 -2.53 5.79
C SER A 62 12.51 -1.32 4.95
N VAL A 63 13.09 -1.16 3.76
CA VAL A 63 12.72 -0.10 2.81
C VAL A 63 11.26 -0.24 2.40
N LEU A 64 10.75 -1.46 2.19
CA LEU A 64 9.35 -1.71 1.85
C LEU A 64 8.39 -1.24 2.94
N HIS A 65 8.64 -1.61 4.19
CA HIS A 65 7.81 -1.16 5.30
C HIS A 65 7.88 0.36 5.50
N ILE A 66 9.05 0.98 5.34
CA ILE A 66 9.21 2.44 5.40
C ILE A 66 8.42 3.09 4.24
N SER A 67 8.47 2.52 3.04
CA SER A 67 7.71 2.98 1.88
C SER A 67 6.21 2.96 2.14
N ASN A 68 5.68 1.90 2.77
CA ASN A 68 4.26 1.83 3.15
C ASN A 68 3.87 2.93 4.15
N MET A 69 4.74 3.24 5.12
CA MET A 69 4.50 4.33 6.06
C MET A 69 4.49 5.69 5.35
N ILE A 70 5.45 5.93 4.44
CA ILE A 70 5.53 7.18 3.66
C ILE A 70 4.28 7.35 2.80
N LEU A 71 3.84 6.30 2.10
CA LEU A 71 2.61 6.32 1.32
C LEU A 71 1.39 6.65 2.19
N ALA A 72 1.21 5.95 3.32
CA ALA A 72 0.06 6.19 4.20
C ALA A 72 0.06 7.63 4.77
N ILE A 73 1.24 8.15 5.16
CA ILE A 73 1.36 9.55 5.62
C ILE A 73 1.05 10.53 4.48
N GLY A 74 1.55 10.27 3.27
CA GLY A 74 1.24 11.08 2.09
C GLY A 74 -0.25 11.09 1.76
N SER A 75 -0.91 9.92 1.84
CA SER A 75 -2.36 9.78 1.71
C SER A 75 -3.12 10.58 2.76
N MET A 76 -2.66 10.58 4.02
CA MET A 76 -3.22 11.44 5.07
C MET A 76 -3.11 12.93 4.74
N LEU A 77 -1.93 13.37 4.26
CA LEU A 77 -1.73 14.77 3.88
C LEU A 77 -2.61 15.16 2.69
N TYR A 78 -2.78 14.26 1.73
CA TYR A 78 -3.67 14.44 0.60
C TYR A 78 -5.12 14.60 1.06
N HIS A 79 -5.67 13.63 1.79
CA HIS A 79 -7.06 13.65 2.23
C HIS A 79 -7.37 14.76 3.26
N ALA A 80 -6.37 15.23 4.01
CA ALA A 80 -6.55 16.35 4.91
C ALA A 80 -6.64 17.70 4.18
N THR A 81 -5.95 17.86 3.05
CA THR A 81 -5.79 19.16 2.37
C THR A 81 -6.56 19.28 1.05
N LEU A 82 -6.72 18.17 0.32
CA LEU A 82 -7.17 18.09 -1.08
C LEU A 82 -6.40 19.04 -2.01
N GLN A 83 -5.11 19.22 -1.71
CA GLN A 83 -4.18 20.00 -2.53
C GLN A 83 -3.50 19.12 -3.56
N HIS A 84 -3.31 19.64 -4.77
CA HIS A 84 -2.66 18.92 -5.85
C HIS A 84 -1.22 18.50 -5.52
N GLU A 85 -0.47 19.34 -4.82
CA GLU A 85 0.88 19.04 -4.37
C GLU A 85 0.88 17.83 -3.43
N GLN A 86 -0.14 17.70 -2.59
CA GLN A 86 -0.28 16.56 -1.67
C GLN A 86 -0.83 15.32 -2.37
N GLN A 87 -1.60 15.45 -3.44
CA GLN A 87 -1.99 14.33 -4.30
C GLN A 87 -0.77 13.57 -4.83
N GLN A 88 0.32 14.29 -5.17
CA GLN A 88 1.59 13.66 -5.56
C GLN A 88 2.20 12.82 -4.44
N SER A 89 1.97 13.19 -3.17
CA SER A 89 2.43 12.43 -2.00
C SER A 89 1.63 11.14 -1.77
N ASP A 90 0.49 10.96 -2.42
CA ASP A 90 -0.28 9.71 -2.42
C ASP A 90 0.03 8.88 -3.67
N GLU A 91 -0.19 9.43 -4.86
CA GLU A 91 -0.12 8.69 -6.12
C GLU A 91 1.32 8.28 -6.51
N THR A 92 2.31 9.16 -6.29
CA THR A 92 3.69 8.86 -6.70
C THR A 92 4.29 7.74 -5.83
N PRO A 93 4.18 7.75 -4.48
CA PRO A 93 4.63 6.64 -3.66
C PRO A 93 3.96 5.30 -3.96
N MET A 94 2.71 5.26 -4.45
CA MET A 94 2.09 4.01 -4.91
C MET A 94 2.88 3.35 -6.05
N ILE A 95 3.36 4.14 -7.02
CA ILE A 95 4.22 3.60 -8.10
C ILE A 95 5.55 3.12 -7.53
N TRP A 96 6.21 3.92 -6.69
CA TRP A 96 7.47 3.51 -6.05
C TRP A 96 7.34 2.19 -5.28
N GLU A 97 6.23 1.99 -4.57
CA GLU A 97 5.95 0.74 -3.87
C GLU A 97 5.85 -0.44 -4.86
N MET A 98 5.14 -0.27 -5.98
CA MET A 98 5.06 -1.31 -7.01
C MET A 98 6.42 -1.62 -7.65
N LEU A 99 7.27 -0.61 -7.86
CA LEU A 99 8.65 -0.83 -8.33
C LEU A 99 9.45 -1.63 -7.29
N LEU A 100 9.23 -1.37 -6.00
CA LEU A 100 9.90 -2.10 -4.92
C LEU A 100 9.41 -3.55 -4.80
N TYR A 101 8.11 -3.83 -5.01
CA TYR A 101 7.60 -5.19 -5.13
C TYR A 101 8.22 -5.92 -6.31
N MET A 102 8.32 -5.27 -7.47
CA MET A 102 9.03 -5.84 -8.62
C MET A 102 10.48 -6.17 -8.26
N TYR A 103 11.20 -5.25 -7.62
CA TYR A 103 12.54 -5.52 -7.11
C TYR A 103 12.59 -6.76 -6.22
N ILE A 104 11.69 -6.89 -5.25
CA ILE A 104 11.66 -8.02 -4.31
C ILE A 104 11.38 -9.35 -5.03
N LEU A 105 10.41 -9.35 -5.95
CA LEU A 105 9.92 -10.54 -6.67
C LEU A 105 10.92 -11.07 -7.70
N TYR A 106 11.63 -10.19 -8.41
CA TYR A 106 12.45 -10.57 -9.56
C TYR A 106 13.96 -10.54 -9.27
N SER A 107 14.44 -9.74 -8.31
CA SER A 107 15.88 -9.69 -8.01
C SER A 107 16.54 -11.02 -7.63
N PRO A 108 15.85 -12.04 -7.04
CA PRO A 108 16.50 -13.33 -6.77
C PRO A 108 17.01 -14.04 -8.03
N ASP A 109 16.37 -13.84 -9.18
CA ASP A 109 16.72 -14.49 -10.45
C ASP A 109 17.43 -13.51 -11.41
N TRP A 110 17.66 -12.27 -10.98
CA TRP A 110 18.20 -11.24 -11.83
C TRP A 110 19.73 -11.36 -11.95
N HIS A 111 20.22 -11.54 -13.18
CA HIS A 111 21.63 -11.84 -13.44
C HIS A 111 22.58 -10.74 -12.92
N TYR A 112 22.28 -9.47 -13.21
CA TYR A 112 23.12 -8.33 -12.84
C TYR A 112 22.54 -7.58 -11.62
N ARG A 113 22.97 -7.95 -10.42
CA ARG A 113 22.37 -7.50 -9.14
C ARG A 113 22.21 -5.97 -8.98
N THR A 114 23.08 -5.17 -9.59
CA THR A 114 23.05 -3.70 -9.49
C THR A 114 22.21 -3.02 -10.57
N THR A 115 21.92 -3.67 -11.71
CA THR A 115 21.25 -3.00 -12.83
C THR A 115 19.76 -2.82 -12.58
N MET A 116 19.11 -3.80 -11.95
CA MET A 116 17.68 -3.76 -11.66
C MET A 116 17.27 -2.60 -10.75
N PRO A 117 17.84 -2.43 -9.53
CA PRO A 117 17.45 -1.32 -8.67
C PRO A 117 17.75 0.05 -9.30
N THR A 118 18.85 0.18 -10.04
CA THR A 118 19.18 1.42 -10.77
C THR A 118 18.14 1.72 -11.85
N PHE A 119 17.78 0.72 -12.66
CA PHE A 119 16.74 0.88 -13.70
C PHE A 119 15.40 1.29 -13.09
N LEU A 120 14.96 0.58 -12.04
CA LEU A 120 13.70 0.89 -11.37
C LEU A 120 13.72 2.28 -10.72
N PHE A 121 14.85 2.69 -10.15
CA PHE A 121 14.97 4.04 -9.58
C PHE A 121 14.86 5.13 -10.65
N LEU A 122 15.57 4.98 -11.77
CA LEU A 122 15.46 5.91 -12.89
C LEU A 122 14.04 5.94 -13.48
N TYR A 123 13.41 4.77 -13.61
CA TYR A 123 12.03 4.63 -14.05
C TYR A 123 11.06 5.40 -13.14
N GLY A 124 11.14 5.19 -11.83
CA GLY A 124 10.31 5.88 -10.84
C GLY A 124 10.54 7.40 -10.84
N GLY A 125 11.78 7.84 -10.99
CA GLY A 125 12.13 9.26 -11.10
C GLY A 125 11.52 9.93 -12.33
N VAL A 126 11.63 9.28 -13.50
CA VAL A 126 11.02 9.77 -14.75
C VAL A 126 9.49 9.81 -14.63
N PHE A 127 8.89 8.76 -14.06
CA PHE A 127 7.45 8.73 -13.81
C PHE A 127 7.02 9.90 -12.90
N ALA A 128 7.70 10.11 -11.77
CA ALA A 128 7.38 11.18 -10.82
C ALA A 128 7.43 12.57 -11.46
N ILE A 129 8.48 12.86 -12.25
CA ILE A 129 8.62 14.12 -12.97
C ILE A 129 7.46 14.29 -13.96
N PHE A 130 7.22 13.29 -14.82
CA PHE A 130 6.18 13.33 -15.84
C PHE A 130 4.79 13.50 -15.23
N HIS A 131 4.49 12.74 -14.17
CA HIS A 131 3.23 12.76 -13.46
C HIS A 131 2.96 14.12 -12.78
N SER A 132 3.99 14.72 -12.16
CA SER A 132 3.88 16.05 -11.54
C SER A 132 3.61 17.18 -12.53
N VAL A 133 4.11 17.07 -13.78
CA VAL A 133 3.95 18.12 -14.80
C VAL A 133 2.67 17.95 -15.61
N LEU A 134 2.37 16.73 -16.06
CA LEU A 134 1.25 16.48 -16.98
C LEU A 134 -0.08 16.16 -16.30
N ARG A 135 -0.07 15.85 -15.00
CA ARG A 135 -1.29 15.63 -14.20
C ARG A 135 -2.20 14.55 -14.79
N PHE A 136 -1.60 13.43 -15.21
CA PHE A 136 -2.28 12.42 -16.00
C PHE A 136 -2.96 11.35 -15.13
N ASP A 137 -4.10 11.71 -14.54
CA ASP A 137 -4.84 10.91 -13.55
C ASP A 137 -5.24 9.49 -14.04
N ILE A 138 -5.95 9.40 -15.18
CA ILE A 138 -6.35 8.09 -15.75
C ILE A 138 -5.11 7.26 -16.12
N GLY A 139 -4.06 7.93 -16.61
CA GLY A 139 -2.81 7.28 -16.95
C GLY A 139 -2.11 6.66 -15.75
N PHE A 140 -2.07 7.37 -14.62
CA PHE A 140 -1.57 6.85 -13.37
C PHE A 140 -2.33 5.59 -12.94
N LYS A 141 -3.66 5.64 -12.91
CA LYS A 141 -4.51 4.50 -12.51
C LYS A 141 -4.26 3.28 -13.41
N VAL A 142 -4.25 3.46 -14.73
CA VAL A 142 -3.97 2.40 -15.71
C VAL A 142 -2.56 1.85 -15.52
N HIS A 143 -1.58 2.73 -15.34
CA HIS A 143 -0.19 2.35 -15.17
C HIS A 143 0.02 1.53 -13.87
N TYR A 144 -0.58 1.96 -12.77
CA TYR A 144 -0.57 1.25 -11.50
C TYR A 144 -1.14 -0.17 -11.64
N VAL A 145 -2.28 -0.32 -12.32
CA VAL A 145 -2.88 -1.64 -12.60
C VAL A 145 -1.95 -2.52 -13.43
N ILE A 146 -1.30 -1.96 -14.47
CA ILE A 146 -0.31 -2.70 -15.28
C ILE A 146 0.84 -3.21 -14.40
N LEU A 147 1.39 -2.39 -13.51
CA LEU A 147 2.46 -2.83 -12.60
C LEU A 147 2.00 -3.94 -11.64
N CYS A 148 0.77 -3.87 -11.14
CA CYS A 148 0.17 -4.93 -10.33
C CYS A 148 0.07 -6.26 -11.10
N LEU A 149 -0.40 -6.20 -12.35
CA LEU A 149 -0.48 -7.35 -13.24
C LEU A 149 0.90 -7.94 -13.55
N LEU A 150 1.92 -7.10 -13.74
CA LEU A 150 3.29 -7.56 -13.95
C LEU A 150 3.85 -8.31 -12.73
N CYS A 151 3.49 -7.92 -11.50
CA CYS A 151 3.92 -8.64 -10.29
C CYS A 151 3.22 -10.01 -10.11
N THR A 152 2.02 -10.17 -10.67
CA THR A 152 1.11 -11.28 -10.38
C THR A 152 1.66 -12.66 -10.76
N PRO A 153 2.25 -12.90 -11.96
CA PRO A 153 2.78 -14.21 -12.32
C PRO A 153 3.87 -14.70 -11.37
N ARG A 154 4.75 -13.78 -10.94
CA ARG A 154 5.87 -14.12 -10.05
C ARG A 154 5.38 -14.37 -8.62
N LEU A 155 4.41 -13.59 -8.16
CA LEU A 155 3.76 -13.82 -6.88
C LEU A 155 3.01 -15.16 -6.86
N TYR A 156 2.29 -15.48 -7.94
CA TYR A 156 1.60 -16.76 -8.09
C TYR A 156 2.57 -17.94 -8.09
N LYS A 157 3.73 -17.80 -8.75
CA LYS A 157 4.83 -18.78 -8.65
C LYS A 157 5.22 -19.00 -7.18
N TYR A 158 5.45 -17.95 -6.40
CA TYR A 158 5.79 -18.10 -4.98
C TYR A 158 4.70 -18.80 -4.16
N TYR A 159 3.43 -18.53 -4.47
CA TYR A 159 2.29 -19.21 -3.85
C TYR A 159 2.27 -20.73 -4.11
N ILE A 160 2.45 -21.17 -5.37
CA ILE A 160 2.39 -22.60 -5.71
C ILE A 160 3.57 -23.40 -5.14
N TYR A 161 4.75 -22.79 -5.02
CA TYR A 161 5.95 -23.43 -4.47
C TYR A 161 6.04 -23.35 -2.93
N THR A 162 5.14 -22.62 -2.28
CA THR A 162 5.01 -22.62 -0.82
C THR A 162 4.17 -23.82 -0.40
N ASN A 163 4.66 -24.66 0.51
CA ASN A 163 3.88 -25.79 1.05
C ASN A 163 3.28 -25.50 2.42
N ASP A 164 3.81 -24.51 3.14
CA ASP A 164 3.35 -24.13 4.47
C ASP A 164 1.91 -23.59 4.44
N THR A 165 1.04 -24.21 5.23
CA THR A 165 -0.40 -23.90 5.26
C THR A 165 -0.69 -22.54 5.86
N ALA A 166 0.09 -22.10 6.85
CA ALA A 166 -0.06 -20.79 7.47
C ALA A 166 0.38 -19.67 6.51
N ALA A 167 1.48 -19.85 5.79
CA ALA A 167 1.92 -18.93 4.74
C ALA A 167 0.90 -18.83 3.60
N LYS A 168 0.32 -19.96 3.16
CA LYS A 168 -0.80 -19.92 2.18
C LYS A 168 -2.02 -19.19 2.72
N ARG A 169 -2.33 -19.30 4.01
CA ARG A 169 -3.43 -18.55 4.63
C ARG A 169 -3.17 -17.04 4.57
N ILE A 170 -1.94 -16.59 4.82
CA ILE A 170 -1.55 -15.18 4.66
C ILE A 170 -1.74 -14.72 3.21
N ALA A 171 -1.30 -15.51 2.22
CA ALA A 171 -1.52 -15.20 0.81
C ALA A 171 -3.01 -15.10 0.43
N LYS A 172 -3.87 -15.95 1.00
CA LYS A 172 -5.33 -15.86 0.82
C LYS A 172 -5.92 -14.62 1.47
N LEU A 173 -5.44 -14.23 2.66
CA LEU A 173 -5.85 -12.99 3.32
C LEU A 173 -5.43 -11.76 2.53
N TYR A 174 -4.23 -11.78 1.93
CA TYR A 174 -3.81 -10.78 0.94
C TYR A 174 -4.82 -10.67 -0.21
N VAL A 175 -5.19 -11.78 -0.87
CA VAL A 175 -6.18 -11.73 -1.96
C VAL A 175 -7.55 -11.25 -1.48
N ALA A 176 -8.02 -11.72 -0.32
CA ALA A 176 -9.31 -11.32 0.23
C ALA A 176 -9.37 -9.81 0.52
N THR A 177 -8.33 -9.27 1.16
CA THR A 177 -8.25 -7.83 1.45
C THR A 177 -8.11 -6.98 0.19
N LEU A 178 -7.40 -7.47 -0.84
CA LEU A 178 -7.32 -6.80 -2.14
C LEU A 178 -8.71 -6.67 -2.79
N VAL A 179 -9.46 -7.78 -2.84
CA VAL A 179 -10.81 -7.81 -3.42
C VAL A 179 -11.76 -6.93 -2.63
N LEU A 180 -11.81 -7.07 -1.30
CA LEU A 180 -12.70 -6.28 -0.45
C LEU A 180 -12.41 -4.79 -0.55
N GLY A 181 -11.13 -4.40 -0.47
CA GLY A 181 -10.72 -3.01 -0.67
C GLY A 181 -11.20 -2.50 -2.02
N THR A 182 -10.85 -3.21 -3.11
CA THR A 182 -11.21 -2.80 -4.47
C THR A 182 -12.71 -2.63 -4.65
N LEU A 183 -13.53 -3.51 -4.07
CA LEU A 183 -14.98 -3.36 -4.09
C LEU A 183 -15.44 -2.09 -3.34
N CYS A 184 -14.87 -1.81 -2.17
CA CYS A 184 -15.18 -0.59 -1.42
C CYS A 184 -14.82 0.67 -2.24
N TRP A 185 -13.64 0.71 -2.88
CA TRP A 185 -13.23 1.82 -3.73
C TRP A 185 -14.12 1.99 -4.97
N LEU A 186 -14.43 0.89 -5.68
CA LEU A 186 -15.31 0.93 -6.85
C LEU A 186 -16.72 1.40 -6.48
N CYS A 187 -17.28 0.91 -5.36
CA CYS A 187 -18.58 1.34 -4.87
C CYS A 187 -18.57 2.84 -4.51
N ASP A 188 -17.53 3.32 -3.81
CA ASP A 188 -17.39 4.74 -3.48
C ASP A 188 -17.33 5.59 -4.76
N HIS A 189 -16.50 5.20 -5.74
CA HIS A 189 -16.30 5.95 -6.97
C HIS A 189 -17.53 5.98 -7.87
N PHE A 190 -18.14 4.81 -8.15
CA PHE A 190 -19.24 4.71 -9.13
C PHE A 190 -20.62 5.00 -8.55
N LEU A 191 -20.84 4.74 -7.27
CA LEU A 191 -22.16 4.89 -6.63
C LEU A 191 -22.24 6.15 -5.76
N CYS A 192 -21.25 7.07 -5.82
CA CYS A 192 -21.23 8.23 -4.94
C CYS A 192 -22.50 9.10 -5.02
N LYS A 193 -23.08 9.27 -6.21
CA LYS A 193 -24.32 10.05 -6.38
C LYS A 193 -25.51 9.46 -5.61
N GLU A 194 -25.55 8.14 -5.44
CA GLU A 194 -26.59 7.48 -4.66
C GLU A 194 -26.23 7.43 -3.18
N ILE A 195 -24.97 7.11 -2.86
CA ILE A 195 -24.45 7.09 -1.48
C ILE A 195 -24.61 8.45 -0.79
N SER A 196 -24.36 9.55 -1.50
CA SER A 196 -24.47 10.92 -0.96
C SER A 196 -25.91 11.32 -0.58
N ARG A 197 -26.92 10.59 -1.09
CA ARG A 197 -28.34 10.76 -0.73
C ARG A 197 -28.73 9.94 0.49
N TRP A 198 -27.92 8.96 0.90
CA TRP A 198 -28.21 8.15 2.07
C TRP A 198 -28.03 8.96 3.36
N SER A 199 -28.71 8.54 4.42
CA SER A 199 -28.57 9.17 5.73
C SER A 199 -27.18 8.96 6.35
N ILE A 200 -26.51 7.85 5.98
CA ILE A 200 -25.19 7.47 6.47
C ILE A 200 -24.33 7.09 5.28
N ASN A 201 -23.19 7.77 5.14
CA ASN A 201 -22.17 7.39 4.16
C ASN A 201 -21.36 6.19 4.71
N PRO A 202 -21.25 5.06 3.98
CA PRO A 202 -20.47 3.89 4.41
C PRO A 202 -18.95 4.14 4.42
N GLN A 203 -18.48 5.28 3.92
CA GLN A 203 -17.06 5.66 3.82
C GLN A 203 -16.25 4.61 3.05
N GLY A 204 -16.68 4.32 1.81
CA GLY A 204 -16.09 3.25 1.00
C GLY A 204 -14.62 3.48 0.72
N HIS A 205 -14.21 4.72 0.46
CA HIS A 205 -12.79 5.06 0.28
C HIS A 205 -11.97 4.93 1.57
N ALA A 206 -12.56 5.24 2.73
CA ALA A 206 -11.89 5.01 4.01
C ALA A 206 -11.71 3.51 4.30
N LEU A 207 -12.70 2.68 3.94
CA LEU A 207 -12.59 1.23 4.01
C LEU A 207 -11.54 0.69 3.04
N TRP A 208 -11.41 1.28 1.85
CA TRP A 208 -10.31 0.97 0.92
C TRP A 208 -8.96 1.12 1.61
N HIS A 209 -8.68 2.27 2.24
CA HIS A 209 -7.42 2.51 2.97
C HIS A 209 -7.16 1.49 4.08
N ALA A 210 -8.19 1.13 4.85
CA ALA A 210 -8.05 0.12 5.89
C ALA A 210 -7.72 -1.26 5.30
N PHE A 211 -8.43 -1.68 4.24
CA PHE A 211 -8.19 -2.97 3.60
C PHE A 211 -6.85 -3.02 2.86
N THR A 212 -6.42 -1.95 2.20
CA THR A 212 -5.10 -1.87 1.56
C THR A 212 -3.97 -1.86 2.59
N GLY A 213 -4.17 -1.26 3.76
CA GLY A 213 -3.22 -1.36 4.88
C GLY A 213 -2.98 -2.81 5.33
N PHE A 214 -4.06 -3.57 5.53
CA PHE A 214 -3.94 -5.01 5.80
C PHE A 214 -3.38 -5.78 4.60
N ASN A 215 -3.74 -5.40 3.37
CA ASN A 215 -3.24 -6.00 2.15
C ASN A 215 -1.71 -5.93 2.07
N SER A 216 -1.14 -4.73 2.22
CA SER A 216 0.31 -4.47 2.24
C SER A 216 0.98 -5.24 3.39
N TYR A 217 0.36 -5.31 4.56
CA TYR A 217 0.89 -6.13 5.66
C TYR A 217 0.99 -7.63 5.30
N PHE A 218 -0.08 -8.19 4.73
CA PHE A 218 -0.13 -9.62 4.39
C PHE A 218 0.82 -9.96 3.24
N ILE A 219 0.89 -9.15 2.18
CA ILE A 219 1.83 -9.41 1.08
C ILE A 219 3.28 -9.30 1.55
N ASN A 220 3.63 -8.29 2.36
CA ASN A 220 4.98 -8.13 2.88
C ASN A 220 5.39 -9.33 3.74
N THR A 221 4.49 -9.77 4.62
CA THR A 221 4.70 -10.94 5.48
C THR A 221 4.87 -12.21 4.64
N PHE A 222 4.04 -12.41 3.61
CA PHE A 222 4.16 -13.54 2.70
C PHE A 222 5.47 -13.53 1.90
N LEU A 223 5.88 -12.37 1.36
CA LEU A 223 7.13 -12.22 0.63
C LEU A 223 8.36 -12.43 1.53
N MET A 224 8.32 -11.97 2.78
CA MET A 224 9.35 -12.29 3.77
C MET A 224 9.45 -13.79 4.02
N PHE A 225 8.31 -14.49 4.12
CA PHE A 225 8.27 -15.95 4.29
C PHE A 225 8.92 -16.65 3.11
N CYS A 226 8.48 -16.35 1.88
CA CYS A 226 9.02 -16.96 0.67
C CYS A 226 10.51 -16.67 0.52
N ARG A 227 10.96 -15.44 0.83
CA ARG A 227 12.38 -15.10 0.78
C ARG A 227 13.20 -15.85 1.82
N ALA A 228 12.71 -15.95 3.05
CA ALA A 228 13.39 -16.74 4.07
C ALA A 228 13.51 -18.22 3.68
N GLN A 229 12.50 -18.78 3.01
CA GLN A 229 12.54 -20.14 2.47
C GLN A 229 13.61 -20.27 1.37
N GLN A 230 13.69 -19.33 0.43
CA GLN A 230 14.74 -19.30 -0.60
C GLN A 230 16.16 -19.21 -0.03
N LEU A 231 16.32 -18.55 1.12
CA LEU A 231 17.61 -18.38 1.81
C LEU A 231 17.93 -19.54 2.76
N GLY A 232 17.05 -20.53 2.90
CA GLY A 232 17.24 -21.64 3.84
C GLY A 232 17.17 -21.24 5.31
N TRP A 233 16.43 -20.19 5.66
CA TRP A 233 16.30 -19.66 7.03
C TRP A 233 15.12 -20.25 7.82
N SER A 234 14.67 -21.45 7.45
CA SER A 234 13.61 -22.22 8.13
C SER A 234 12.45 -21.37 8.68
N PRO A 235 11.75 -20.58 7.83
CA PRO A 235 10.73 -19.66 8.30
C PRO A 235 9.52 -20.38 8.90
N ARG A 236 8.90 -19.74 9.90
CA ARG A 236 7.62 -20.16 10.49
C ARG A 236 6.72 -18.95 10.69
N VAL A 237 5.41 -19.16 10.57
CA VAL A 237 4.41 -18.14 10.91
C VAL A 237 4.12 -18.18 12.40
N ALA A 238 4.33 -17.07 13.09
CA ALA A 238 3.94 -16.83 14.48
C ALA A 238 2.88 -15.72 14.54
N HIS A 239 2.26 -15.50 15.70
CA HIS A 239 1.20 -14.50 15.85
C HIS A 239 1.52 -13.52 16.97
N PHE A 240 1.51 -12.23 16.65
CA PHE A 240 1.59 -11.15 17.63
C PHE A 240 0.21 -10.99 18.29
N MET A 241 0.19 -11.01 19.63
CA MET A 241 -1.04 -10.99 20.44
C MET A 241 -2.08 -12.05 20.03
N GLY A 242 -1.63 -13.19 19.48
CA GLY A 242 -2.51 -14.29 19.05
C GLY A 242 -3.31 -14.05 17.77
N VAL A 243 -3.22 -12.87 17.14
CA VAL A 243 -4.05 -12.51 15.98
C VAL A 243 -3.22 -12.18 14.75
N LEU A 244 -2.21 -11.32 14.88
CA LEU A 244 -1.54 -10.73 13.73
C LEU A 244 -0.35 -11.60 13.27
N PRO A 245 -0.37 -12.19 12.06
CA PRO A 245 0.66 -13.13 11.63
C PRO A 245 1.96 -12.42 11.28
N TYR A 246 3.09 -12.91 11.76
CA TYR A 246 4.42 -12.44 11.37
C TYR A 246 5.36 -13.61 11.11
N VAL A 247 6.41 -13.37 10.31
CA VAL A 247 7.42 -14.39 10.02
C VAL A 247 8.47 -14.39 11.11
N LYS A 248 8.74 -15.57 11.69
CA LYS A 248 9.90 -15.86 12.52
C LYS A 248 10.89 -16.73 11.73
N ILE A 249 12.16 -16.38 11.74
CA ILE A 249 13.22 -17.10 11.01
C ILE A 249 14.26 -17.70 11.95
N GLU A 250 14.86 -18.80 11.50
CA GLU A 250 16.01 -19.44 12.13
C GLU A 250 17.13 -19.50 11.10
N LYS A 251 18.11 -18.60 11.22
CA LYS A 251 19.26 -18.58 10.32
C LYS A 251 20.16 -19.78 10.61
N PRO A 252 20.69 -20.48 9.59
CA PRO A 252 21.67 -21.53 9.81
C PRO A 252 22.86 -20.95 10.60
N LYS A 253 23.38 -21.72 11.57
CA LYS A 253 24.64 -21.37 12.23
C LYS A 253 25.69 -21.24 11.13
N SER A 254 26.39 -20.11 11.06
CA SER A 254 27.51 -19.96 10.13
C SER A 254 28.47 -21.13 10.33
N GLN A 255 28.69 -21.93 9.29
CA GLN A 255 29.90 -22.75 9.19
C GLN A 255 31.10 -21.84 9.01
#